data_AF-A0A9P0PXX6-F1
#
_entry.id   AF-A0A9P0PXX6-F1
#
_cell.length_a   1.000
_cell.length_b   1.000
_cell.length_c   1.000
_cell.angle_alpha   90.00
_cell.angle_beta   90.00
_cell.angle_gamma   90.00
#
_symmetry.space_group_name_H-M   'P 1'
#
loop_
_entity.id
_entity.type
_entity.pdbx_description
1 polymer ?
#
loop_
_entity_poly.entity_id
_entity_poly.type
_entity_poly.pdbx_seq_one_letter_code
_entity_poly.pdbx_strand_id
1 'polypeptide(L)'
;MGEKQHSVYLSQLKAMLKRNILLKKREKRKTTAEVLLPLYSLSILIIMKLVLPNPNLPEIDTPRGEAELLEHFRMLNNHTIAIVPNTTQTMEFLRKVTSLWDSINNGRNISMITWVPFETEKDLLRAYWMNPESIPIAVLFDDPGPIEGQLKYEIRTNPSLYATPPTTSLYSSELACRSTAKEWYTFTGVLPAIEGGDSCPVNQYYFSGFLALQALLDYTKIRLPRRPKV
;
A
#
# COMPACT_ATOMS: atom_id res chain seq x y z
N MET A 1 -61.45 -34.42 -44.41
CA MET A 1 -60.26 -34.37 -45.30
C MET A 1 -58.96 -33.90 -44.63
N GLY A 2 -58.96 -33.42 -43.37
CA GLY A 2 -57.75 -32.92 -42.70
C GLY A 2 -56.77 -33.96 -42.13
N GLU A 3 -57.24 -35.14 -41.67
CA GLU A 3 -56.35 -36.15 -41.07
C GLU A 3 -55.36 -36.79 -42.06
N LYS A 4 -55.80 -37.03 -43.31
CA LYS A 4 -54.94 -37.59 -44.35
C LYS A 4 -53.84 -36.59 -44.77
N GLN A 5 -54.11 -35.30 -44.75
CA GLN A 5 -53.12 -34.25 -45.06
C GLN A 5 -52.07 -34.13 -43.95
N HIS A 6 -52.46 -34.20 -42.67
CA HIS A 6 -51.52 -34.20 -41.54
C HIS A 6 -50.59 -35.42 -41.53
N SER A 7 -51.10 -36.61 -41.84
CA SER A 7 -50.30 -37.83 -41.93
C SER A 7 -49.25 -37.75 -43.05
N VAL A 8 -49.65 -37.23 -44.22
CA VAL A 8 -48.73 -37.00 -45.35
C VAL A 8 -47.69 -35.94 -44.99
N TYR A 9 -48.08 -34.84 -44.36
CA TYR A 9 -47.15 -33.79 -43.91
C TYR A 9 -46.11 -34.30 -42.92
N LEU A 10 -46.51 -35.09 -41.90
CA LEU A 10 -45.57 -35.68 -40.94
C LEU A 10 -44.63 -36.69 -41.60
N SER A 11 -45.14 -37.47 -42.56
CA SER A 11 -44.31 -38.40 -43.33
C SER A 11 -43.27 -37.66 -44.20
N GLN A 12 -43.65 -36.54 -44.81
CA GLN A 12 -42.75 -35.67 -45.58
C GLN A 12 -41.71 -34.98 -44.69
N LEU A 13 -42.13 -34.47 -43.53
CA LEU A 13 -41.23 -33.88 -42.52
C LEU A 13 -40.22 -34.92 -42.02
N LYS A 14 -40.66 -36.15 -41.72
CA LYS A 14 -39.79 -37.25 -41.31
C LYS A 14 -38.79 -37.62 -42.42
N ALA A 15 -39.23 -37.66 -43.67
CA ALA A 15 -38.36 -37.92 -44.81
C ALA A 15 -37.33 -36.80 -45.01
N MET A 16 -37.74 -35.54 -44.85
CA MET A 16 -36.87 -34.37 -44.95
C MET A 16 -35.84 -34.32 -43.81
N LEU A 17 -36.25 -34.59 -42.56
CA LEU A 17 -35.35 -34.70 -41.42
C LEU A 17 -34.34 -35.85 -41.61
N LYS A 18 -34.80 -37.02 -42.06
CA LYS A 18 -33.92 -38.17 -42.34
C LYS A 18 -32.88 -37.81 -43.41
N ARG A 19 -33.29 -37.13 -44.49
CA ARG A 19 -32.36 -36.64 -45.53
C ARG A 19 -31.34 -35.67 -44.96
N ASN A 20 -31.78 -34.66 -44.20
CA ASN A 20 -30.89 -33.66 -43.61
C ASN A 20 -29.90 -34.28 -42.61
N ILE A 21 -30.34 -35.22 -41.77
CA ILE A 21 -29.47 -35.94 -40.84
C ILE A 21 -28.44 -36.81 -41.58
N LEU A 22 -28.86 -37.51 -42.64
CA LEU A 22 -27.94 -38.34 -43.45
C LEU A 22 -26.90 -37.50 -44.20
N LEU A 23 -27.30 -36.32 -44.71
CA LEU A 23 -26.38 -35.35 -45.29
C LEU A 23 -25.39 -34.85 -44.24
N LYS A 24 -25.88 -34.50 -43.05
CA LYS A 24 -25.06 -34.09 -41.89
C LYS A 24 -24.07 -35.21 -41.48
N LYS A 25 -24.49 -36.48 -41.51
CA LYS A 25 -23.64 -37.65 -41.23
C LYS A 25 -22.55 -37.88 -42.29
N ARG A 26 -22.81 -37.53 -43.56
CA ARG A 26 -21.85 -37.69 -44.67
C ARG A 26 -20.83 -36.55 -44.68
N GLU A 27 -21.26 -35.31 -44.43
CA GLU A 27 -20.38 -34.14 -44.36
C GLU A 27 -19.71 -33.97 -42.98
N LYS A 28 -18.97 -35.00 -42.54
CA LYS A 28 -18.36 -35.05 -41.20
C LYS A 28 -17.52 -33.81 -40.86
N ARG A 29 -16.75 -33.28 -41.82
CA ARG A 29 -15.85 -32.13 -41.60
C ARG A 29 -16.61 -30.85 -41.22
N LYS A 30 -17.73 -30.57 -41.88
CA LYS A 30 -18.53 -29.36 -41.59
C LYS A 30 -19.26 -29.52 -40.26
N THR A 31 -19.75 -30.71 -39.97
CA THR A 31 -20.51 -30.98 -38.75
C THR A 31 -19.64 -31.04 -37.51
N THR A 32 -18.41 -31.55 -37.64
CA THR A 32 -17.40 -31.42 -36.57
C THR A 32 -17.03 -29.95 -36.34
N ALA A 33 -16.89 -29.14 -37.39
CA ALA A 33 -16.59 -27.72 -37.24
C ALA A 33 -17.74 -26.93 -36.59
N GLU A 34 -18.99 -27.19 -36.98
CA GLU A 34 -20.20 -26.59 -36.39
C GLU A 34 -20.32 -26.85 -34.88
N VAL A 35 -19.83 -28.00 -34.40
CA VAL A 35 -19.88 -28.36 -32.97
C VAL A 35 -18.62 -27.92 -32.23
N LEU A 36 -17.43 -28.13 -32.80
CA LEU A 36 -16.16 -27.84 -32.14
C LEU A 36 -15.83 -26.35 -32.09
N LEU A 37 -16.22 -25.57 -33.10
CA LEU A 37 -15.93 -24.13 -33.14
C LEU A 37 -16.59 -23.35 -31.98
N PRO A 38 -17.90 -23.51 -31.69
CA PRO A 38 -18.50 -22.86 -30.52
C PRO A 38 -17.98 -23.42 -29.18
N LEU A 39 -17.60 -24.70 -29.13
CA LEU A 39 -16.97 -25.28 -27.93
C LEU A 39 -15.57 -24.69 -27.69
N TYR A 40 -14.78 -24.52 -28.75
CA TYR A 40 -13.46 -23.91 -28.69
C TYR A 40 -13.54 -22.45 -28.24
N SER A 41 -14.45 -21.66 -28.83
CA SER A 41 -14.63 -20.26 -28.43
C SER A 41 -15.13 -20.13 -26.99
N LEU A 42 -16.08 -20.96 -26.55
CA LEU A 42 -16.51 -20.99 -25.15
C LEU A 42 -15.38 -21.39 -24.21
N SER A 43 -14.57 -22.38 -24.59
CA SER A 43 -13.44 -22.83 -23.77
C SER A 43 -12.43 -21.70 -23.55
N ILE A 44 -12.11 -20.93 -24.60
CA ILE A 44 -11.24 -19.75 -24.48
C ILE A 44 -11.85 -18.71 -23.53
N LEU A 45 -13.15 -18.42 -23.67
CA LEU A 45 -13.83 -17.43 -22.80
C LEU A 45 -13.86 -17.88 -21.34
N ILE A 46 -14.06 -19.17 -21.08
CA ILE A 46 -14.02 -19.75 -19.73
C ILE A 46 -12.61 -19.61 -19.14
N ILE A 47 -11.57 -20.00 -19.90
CA ILE A 47 -10.18 -19.86 -19.45
C ILE A 47 -9.84 -18.39 -19.19
N MET A 48 -10.22 -17.49 -20.10
CA MET A 48 -10.01 -16.05 -19.94
C MET A 48 -10.69 -15.50 -18.68
N LYS A 49 -11.92 -15.94 -18.39
CA LYS A 49 -12.65 -15.55 -17.17
C LYS A 49 -12.02 -16.13 -15.90
N LEU A 50 -11.39 -17.29 -15.97
CA LEU A 50 -10.66 -17.88 -14.84
C LEU A 50 -9.30 -17.21 -14.59
N VAL A 51 -8.68 -16.65 -15.64
CA VAL A 51 -7.38 -15.95 -15.55
C VAL A 51 -7.54 -14.48 -15.16
N LEU A 52 -8.67 -13.84 -15.52
CA LEU A 52 -8.90 -12.44 -15.16
C LEU A 52 -9.45 -12.32 -13.73
N PRO A 53 -8.84 -11.46 -12.88
CA PRO A 53 -9.36 -11.18 -11.56
C PRO A 53 -10.80 -10.67 -11.62
N ASN A 54 -11.59 -10.95 -10.59
CA ASN A 54 -12.71 -10.07 -10.28
C ASN A 54 -12.13 -8.72 -9.81
N PRO A 55 -12.38 -7.59 -10.52
CA PRO A 55 -11.88 -6.28 -10.11
C PRO A 55 -12.52 -5.79 -8.82
N ASN A 56 -13.69 -6.33 -8.46
CA ASN A 56 -14.43 -5.92 -7.28
C ASN A 56 -13.85 -6.63 -6.06
N LEU A 57 -12.97 -5.90 -5.37
CA LEU A 57 -12.47 -6.32 -4.07
C LEU A 57 -13.53 -6.00 -3.01
N PRO A 58 -13.78 -6.89 -2.03
CA PRO A 58 -14.76 -6.65 -0.99
C PRO A 58 -14.39 -5.41 -0.15
N GLU A 59 -15.38 -4.79 0.47
CA GLU A 59 -15.16 -3.71 1.42
C GLU A 59 -14.35 -4.22 2.62
N ILE A 60 -13.51 -3.34 3.17
CA ILE A 60 -12.78 -3.61 4.41
C ILE A 60 -13.57 -2.98 5.54
N ASP A 61 -14.50 -3.74 6.10
CA ASP A 61 -15.43 -3.25 7.13
C ASP A 61 -14.78 -3.18 8.52
N THR A 62 -13.63 -3.84 8.69
CA THR A 62 -12.91 -3.90 9.96
C THR A 62 -11.46 -3.46 9.77
N PRO A 63 -10.95 -2.56 10.64
CA PRO A 63 -9.53 -2.27 10.65
C PRO A 63 -8.76 -3.55 11.00
N ARG A 64 -7.64 -3.79 10.30
CA ARG A 64 -6.89 -5.06 10.38
C ARG A 64 -6.14 -5.31 11.70
N GLY A 65 -6.29 -4.42 12.69
CA GLY A 65 -5.70 -4.56 14.03
C GLY A 65 -4.97 -3.29 14.49
N GLU A 66 -4.24 -3.43 15.60
CA GLU A 66 -3.37 -2.38 16.13
C GLU A 66 -1.99 -2.44 15.48
N ALA A 67 -1.44 -1.29 15.10
CA ALA A 67 -0.10 -1.21 14.51
C ALA A 67 0.93 -0.83 15.58
N GLU A 68 1.99 -1.62 15.72
CA GLU A 68 3.08 -1.34 16.66
C GLU A 68 4.08 -0.33 16.08
N LEU A 69 3.65 0.94 15.99
CA LEU A 69 4.39 2.05 15.40
C LEU A 69 5.83 2.18 15.94
N LEU A 70 5.96 2.12 17.26
CA LEU A 70 7.24 2.34 17.94
C LEU A 70 8.16 1.11 17.86
N GLU A 71 7.59 -0.08 17.65
CA GLU A 71 8.38 -1.29 17.48
C GLU A 71 9.15 -1.28 16.14
N HIS A 72 8.52 -0.81 15.07
CA HIS A 72 9.19 -0.65 13.79
C HIS A 72 10.26 0.43 13.83
N PHE A 73 9.98 1.54 14.52
CA PHE A 73 10.99 2.58 14.73
C PHE A 73 12.23 2.00 15.39
N ARG A 74 12.09 1.15 16.42
CA ARG A 74 13.21 0.48 17.11
C ARG A 74 14.12 -0.34 16.18
N MET A 75 13.60 -0.90 15.09
CA MET A 75 14.37 -1.74 14.16
C MET A 75 15.31 -0.93 13.24
N LEU A 76 15.16 0.39 13.17
CA LEU A 76 16.06 1.27 12.44
C LEU A 76 17.36 1.43 13.25
N ASN A 77 18.46 0.85 12.77
CA ASN A 77 19.75 0.92 13.44
C ASN A 77 20.26 2.38 13.46
N ASN A 78 20.58 2.89 14.66
CA ASN A 78 21.05 4.25 14.93
C ASN A 78 20.06 5.35 14.53
N HIS A 79 19.18 5.73 15.47
CA HIS A 79 18.24 6.86 15.36
C HIS A 79 18.94 8.22 15.34
N THR A 80 19.73 8.48 14.32
CA THR A 80 20.39 9.76 14.11
C THR A 80 19.42 10.70 13.42
N ILE A 81 19.01 11.76 14.12
CA ILE A 81 18.04 12.72 13.61
C ILE A 81 18.67 14.11 13.63
N ALA A 82 18.77 14.71 12.45
CA ALA A 82 19.27 16.06 12.31
C ALA A 82 18.19 17.09 12.67
N ILE A 83 18.57 18.22 13.28
CA ILE A 83 17.60 19.18 13.81
C ILE A 83 18.00 20.62 13.47
N VAL A 84 17.01 21.45 13.15
CA VAL A 84 17.14 22.89 12.96
C VAL A 84 15.96 23.60 13.65
N PRO A 85 16.12 24.76 14.30
CA PRO A 85 17.38 25.42 14.66
C PRO A 85 17.94 24.90 15.99
N ASN A 86 19.26 25.02 16.17
CA ASN A 86 19.96 24.75 17.42
C ASN A 86 19.70 25.86 18.46
N THR A 87 18.51 25.88 19.03
CA THR A 87 18.14 26.79 20.11
C THR A 87 18.00 26.03 21.43
N THR A 88 18.17 26.74 22.55
CA THR A 88 17.97 26.17 23.89
C THR A 88 16.56 25.61 24.07
N GLN A 89 15.54 26.27 23.48
CA GLN A 89 14.16 25.80 23.53
C GLN A 89 13.96 24.48 22.78
N THR A 90 14.54 24.36 21.58
CA THR A 90 14.48 23.12 20.79
C THR A 90 15.16 21.99 21.55
N MET A 91 16.36 22.22 22.09
CA MET A 91 17.10 21.19 22.83
C MET A 91 16.39 20.76 24.13
N GLU A 92 15.76 21.69 24.85
CA GLU A 92 14.95 21.34 26.03
C GLU A 92 13.74 20.48 25.65
N PHE A 93 13.07 20.79 24.52
CA PHE A 93 11.95 20.01 24.02
C PHE A 93 12.38 18.59 23.67
N LEU A 94 13.47 18.45 22.92
CA LEU A 94 14.01 17.15 22.51
C LEU A 94 14.44 16.29 23.69
N ARG A 95 14.94 16.89 24.77
CA ARG A 95 15.22 16.15 26.01
C ARG A 95 13.96 15.51 26.59
N LYS A 96 12.81 16.18 26.47
CA LYS A 96 11.50 15.63 26.89
C LYS A 96 11.04 14.54 25.93
N VAL A 97 11.31 14.67 24.64
CA VAL A 97 11.07 13.61 23.63
C VAL A 97 11.89 12.36 23.94
N THR A 98 13.20 12.50 24.22
CA THR A 98 14.06 11.38 24.62
C THR A 98 13.59 10.73 25.92
N SER A 99 13.23 11.54 26.93
CA SER A 99 12.68 11.01 28.18
C SER A 99 11.37 10.24 27.98
N LEU A 100 10.52 10.70 27.06
CA LEU A 100 9.31 9.97 26.68
C LEU A 100 9.67 8.65 25.99
N TRP A 101 10.57 8.68 25.01
CA TRP A 101 11.06 7.49 24.31
C TRP A 101 11.60 6.43 25.29
N ASP A 102 12.44 6.85 26.23
CA ASP A 102 12.98 5.97 27.26
C ASP A 102 11.88 5.40 28.17
N SER A 103 10.89 6.22 28.54
CA SER A 103 9.77 5.79 29.39
C SER A 103 8.88 4.74 28.72
N ILE A 104 8.70 4.81 27.40
CA ILE A 104 7.90 3.82 26.66
C ILE A 104 8.67 2.50 26.56
N ASN A 105 10.01 2.58 26.49
CA ASN A 105 10.88 1.44 26.26
C ASN A 105 11.29 0.66 27.52
N ASN A 106 10.93 1.13 28.73
CA ASN A 106 11.04 0.41 30.01
C ASN A 106 12.38 -0.35 30.21
N GLY A 107 13.52 0.26 29.88
CA GLY A 107 14.85 -0.30 30.17
C GLY A 107 15.31 -1.45 29.28
N ARG A 108 14.65 -1.69 28.14
CA ARG A 108 15.20 -2.57 27.10
C ARG A 108 16.41 -1.89 26.45
N ASN A 109 17.50 -2.64 26.19
CA ASN A 109 18.71 -2.16 25.49
C ASN A 109 18.37 -1.78 24.03
N ILE A 110 17.77 -0.62 23.85
CA ILE A 110 17.35 -0.07 22.57
C ILE A 110 18.29 1.09 22.22
N SER A 111 18.56 1.29 20.93
CA SER A 111 19.33 2.43 20.44
C SER A 111 18.69 3.75 20.89
N MET A 112 19.51 4.60 21.51
CA MET A 112 19.09 5.94 21.90
C MET A 112 18.93 6.83 20.67
N ILE A 113 17.97 7.75 20.75
CA ILE A 113 17.83 8.81 19.73
C ILE A 113 19.00 9.76 19.85
N THR A 114 19.80 9.84 18.78
CA THR A 114 20.95 10.74 18.68
C THR A 114 20.54 11.98 17.90
N TRP A 115 20.44 13.09 18.62
CA TRP A 115 20.08 14.39 18.06
C TRP A 115 21.33 15.10 17.52
N VAL A 116 21.31 15.48 16.24
CA VAL A 116 22.40 16.23 15.59
C VAL A 116 21.92 17.65 15.27
N PRO A 117 22.18 18.64 16.13
CA PRO A 117 21.66 19.99 15.95
C PRO A 117 22.49 20.78 14.93
N PHE A 118 21.81 21.59 14.13
CA PHE A 118 22.37 22.53 13.17
C PHE A 118 21.79 23.93 13.43
N GLU A 119 22.59 24.98 13.23
CA GLU A 119 22.12 26.35 13.46
C GLU A 119 21.08 26.78 12.43
N THR A 120 21.33 26.48 11.15
CA THR A 120 20.45 26.87 10.04
C THR A 120 20.16 25.71 9.10
N GLU A 121 19.07 25.83 8.33
CA GLU A 121 18.75 24.88 7.26
C GLU A 121 19.87 24.77 6.22
N LYS A 122 20.59 25.87 5.95
CA LYS A 122 21.71 25.87 5.00
C LYS A 122 22.87 25.00 5.49
N ASP A 123 23.13 24.99 6.79
CA ASP A 123 24.21 24.19 7.37
C ASP A 123 23.84 22.70 7.37
N LEU A 124 22.57 22.39 7.66
CA LEU A 124 22.02 21.04 7.50
C LEU A 124 22.19 20.55 6.06
N LEU A 125 21.79 21.35 5.07
CA LEU A 125 21.93 20.98 3.66
C LEU A 125 23.40 20.80 3.27
N ARG A 126 24.30 21.67 3.74
CA ARG A 126 25.74 21.54 3.47
C ARG A 126 26.28 20.21 4.03
N ALA A 127 25.90 19.86 5.27
CA ALA A 127 26.30 18.59 5.88
C ALA A 127 25.73 17.38 5.12
N TYR A 128 24.47 17.47 4.70
CA TYR A 128 23.83 16.44 3.87
C TYR A 128 24.58 16.24 2.55
N TRP A 129 24.95 17.30 1.83
CA TRP A 129 25.69 17.18 0.58
C TRP A 129 27.11 16.61 0.75
N MET A 130 27.73 16.82 1.92
CA MET A 130 29.05 16.27 2.21
C MET A 130 29.00 14.78 2.59
N ASN A 131 27.98 14.36 3.33
CA ASN A 131 27.79 12.95 3.71
C ASN A 131 26.29 12.60 3.84
N PRO A 132 25.61 12.26 2.73
CA PRO A 132 24.17 12.00 2.72
C PRO A 132 23.76 10.83 3.63
N GLU A 133 24.60 9.81 3.74
CA GLU A 133 24.33 8.60 4.52
C GLU A 133 24.24 8.87 6.03
N SER A 134 24.86 9.96 6.50
CA SER A 134 24.85 10.33 7.92
C SER A 134 23.57 11.02 8.40
N ILE A 135 22.70 11.44 7.47
CA ILE A 135 21.47 12.20 7.78
C ILE A 135 20.27 11.47 7.16
N PRO A 136 19.73 10.44 7.83
CA PRO A 136 18.56 9.70 7.34
C PRO A 136 17.26 10.49 7.47
N ILE A 137 17.10 11.23 8.56
CA ILE A 137 15.91 12.03 8.86
C ILE A 137 16.36 13.35 9.48
N ALA A 138 15.67 14.44 9.12
CA ALA A 138 15.83 15.75 9.72
C ALA A 138 14.49 16.33 10.17
N VAL A 139 14.51 17.14 11.23
CA VAL A 139 13.35 17.88 11.74
C VAL A 139 13.69 19.36 11.77
N LEU A 140 12.90 20.17 11.07
CA LEU A 140 13.04 21.61 11.04
C LEU A 140 11.87 22.20 11.82
N PHE A 141 12.14 22.91 12.91
CA PHE A 141 11.12 23.61 13.70
C PHE A 141 10.99 25.05 13.24
N ASP A 142 9.75 25.53 13.14
CA ASP A 142 9.45 26.94 12.89
C ASP A 142 9.49 27.77 14.18
N ASP A 143 9.69 29.08 14.03
CA ASP A 143 9.54 30.05 15.11
C ASP A 143 8.06 30.14 15.58
N PRO A 144 7.80 30.31 16.89
CA PRO A 144 8.73 30.63 17.97
C PRO A 144 9.25 29.39 18.73
N GLY A 145 9.38 28.24 18.06
CA GLY A 145 9.92 27.02 18.64
C GLY A 145 8.89 26.11 19.32
N PRO A 146 9.29 24.86 19.67
CA PRO A 146 8.35 23.80 20.02
C PRO A 146 7.74 23.91 21.42
N ILE A 147 8.30 24.73 22.33
CA ILE A 147 7.81 24.84 23.72
C ILE A 147 6.78 25.95 23.88
N GLU A 148 7.15 27.18 23.54
CA GLU A 148 6.35 28.37 23.84
C GLU A 148 5.23 28.62 22.83
N GLY A 149 5.45 28.22 21.57
CA GLY A 149 4.51 28.43 20.47
C GLY A 149 3.58 27.26 20.15
N GLN A 150 2.84 27.42 19.06
CA GLN A 150 2.21 26.29 18.36
C GLN A 150 3.33 25.41 17.79
N LEU A 151 3.24 24.09 18.01
CA LEU A 151 4.20 23.16 17.42
C LEU A 151 4.01 23.15 15.90
N LYS A 152 5.02 23.63 15.19
CA LYS A 152 5.12 23.66 13.73
C LYS A 152 6.49 23.15 13.35
N TYR A 153 6.52 22.13 12.49
CA TYR A 153 7.77 21.51 12.07
C TYR A 153 7.59 20.80 10.72
N GLU A 154 8.71 20.62 10.04
CA GLU A 154 8.84 19.79 8.84
C GLU A 154 9.73 18.59 9.16
N ILE A 155 9.26 17.39 8.84
CA ILE A 155 10.11 16.19 8.83
C ILE A 155 10.58 15.98 7.40
N ARG A 156 11.90 15.90 7.20
CA ARG A 156 12.54 15.60 5.92
C ARG A 156 13.25 14.26 6.01
N THR A 157 12.98 13.37 5.06
CA THR A 157 13.57 12.04 4.96
C THR A 157 14.58 11.99 3.82
N ASN A 158 15.64 11.20 3.98
CA ASN A 158 16.58 10.95 2.90
C ASN A 158 16.01 9.84 1.99
N PRO A 159 15.63 10.17 0.74
CA PRO A 159 15.04 9.20 -0.19
C PRO A 159 16.00 8.08 -0.58
N SER A 160 17.32 8.26 -0.37
CA SER A 160 18.34 7.27 -0.67
C SER A 160 18.46 6.17 0.41
N LEU A 161 17.96 6.42 1.62
CA LEU A 161 18.04 5.49 2.75
C LEU A 161 16.66 4.92 3.09
N TYR A 162 15.72 5.79 3.40
CA TYR A 162 14.35 5.43 3.77
C TYR A 162 13.40 6.21 2.87
N ALA A 163 12.92 5.55 1.82
CA ALA A 163 11.99 6.16 0.89
C ALA A 163 10.66 6.44 1.59
N THR A 164 10.18 7.68 1.46
CA THR A 164 8.79 8.05 1.68
C THR A 164 8.08 8.16 0.35
N PRO A 165 6.73 8.14 0.32
CA PRO A 165 5.98 8.19 -0.91
C PRO A 165 6.30 9.44 -1.72
N PRO A 166 6.40 9.31 -3.06
CA PRO A 166 6.63 10.46 -3.90
C PRO A 166 5.42 11.41 -3.82
N THR A 167 5.70 12.70 -3.65
CA THR A 167 4.67 13.76 -3.61
C THR A 167 4.01 14.01 -4.96
N THR A 168 4.55 13.44 -6.04
CA THR A 168 4.04 13.57 -7.40
C THR A 168 2.86 12.66 -7.71
N SER A 169 2.62 11.61 -6.91
CA SER A 169 1.51 10.67 -7.11
C SER A 169 0.56 10.69 -5.93
N LEU A 170 -0.66 11.20 -6.14
CA LEU A 170 -1.71 11.23 -5.13
C LEU A 170 -2.35 9.87 -4.88
N TYR A 171 -2.35 8.99 -5.90
CA TYR A 171 -3.07 7.72 -5.87
C TYR A 171 -2.15 6.57 -6.26
N SER A 172 -2.40 5.40 -5.68
CA SER A 172 -1.82 4.12 -6.09
C SER A 172 -2.91 3.22 -6.66
N SER A 173 -2.53 2.08 -7.24
CA SER A 173 -3.50 1.08 -7.70
C SER A 173 -4.36 0.57 -6.55
N GLU A 174 -5.61 0.21 -6.82
CA GLU A 174 -6.55 -0.32 -5.81
C GLU A 174 -6.07 -1.62 -5.13
N LEU A 175 -5.13 -2.31 -5.77
CA LEU A 175 -4.50 -3.55 -5.28
C LEU A 175 -3.28 -3.29 -4.38
N ALA A 176 -2.64 -2.12 -4.47
CA ALA A 176 -1.34 -1.82 -3.86
C ALA A 176 -1.32 -1.99 -2.32
N CYS A 177 -2.42 -1.66 -1.65
CA CYS A 177 -2.54 -1.73 -0.18
C CYS A 177 -3.50 -2.84 0.28
N ARG A 178 -3.85 -3.78 -0.61
CA ARG A 178 -4.75 -4.88 -0.27
C ARG A 178 -3.98 -6.19 -0.22
N SER A 179 -4.10 -6.89 0.92
CA SER A 179 -3.63 -8.28 1.02
C SER A 179 -4.29 -9.13 -0.08
N THR A 180 -3.45 -9.61 -0.97
CA THR A 180 -3.78 -10.50 -2.09
C THR A 180 -3.47 -11.96 -1.73
N ALA A 181 -3.30 -12.26 -0.44
CA ALA A 181 -2.99 -13.58 0.09
C ALA A 181 -4.07 -14.67 -0.16
N LYS A 182 -5.15 -14.35 -0.88
CA LYS A 182 -6.10 -15.36 -1.36
C LYS A 182 -5.53 -16.09 -2.58
N GLU A 183 -5.68 -17.41 -2.57
CA GLU A 183 -5.10 -18.44 -3.45
C GLU A 183 -5.10 -18.19 -4.98
N TRP A 184 -5.93 -17.28 -5.49
CA TRP A 184 -6.04 -17.05 -6.93
C TRP A 184 -4.97 -16.06 -7.46
N TYR A 185 -4.54 -15.07 -6.65
CA TYR A 185 -3.50 -14.11 -7.03
C TYR A 185 -2.11 -14.79 -7.07
N THR A 186 -1.89 -15.77 -6.19
CA THR A 186 -0.68 -16.60 -6.19
C THR A 186 -0.59 -17.52 -7.41
N PHE A 187 -1.71 -18.00 -7.96
CA PHE A 187 -1.76 -18.84 -9.16
C PHE A 187 -1.40 -18.09 -10.46
N THR A 188 -1.74 -16.80 -10.55
CA THR A 188 -1.51 -15.98 -11.77
C THR A 188 -0.15 -15.28 -11.80
N GLY A 189 0.70 -15.50 -10.80
CA GLY A 189 2.00 -14.84 -10.70
C GLY A 189 1.90 -13.32 -10.48
N VAL A 190 0.70 -12.82 -10.15
CA VAL A 190 0.53 -11.47 -9.63
C VAL A 190 1.20 -11.49 -8.27
N LEU A 191 2.42 -10.95 -8.20
CA LEU A 191 3.15 -10.82 -6.95
C LEU A 191 2.19 -10.19 -5.96
N PRO A 192 1.87 -10.89 -4.85
CA PRO A 192 1.00 -10.30 -3.88
C PRO A 192 1.64 -8.97 -3.49
N ALA A 193 0.86 -7.89 -3.53
CA ALA A 193 1.23 -6.66 -2.87
C ALA A 193 1.23 -6.98 -1.36
N ILE A 194 2.29 -7.64 -0.91
CA ILE A 194 2.58 -7.88 0.49
C ILE A 194 2.69 -6.48 1.07
N GLU A 195 1.99 -6.22 2.17
CA GLU A 195 1.94 -4.94 2.90
C GLU A 195 3.31 -4.45 3.43
N GLY A 196 4.43 -4.87 2.85
CA GLY A 196 5.72 -4.25 3.04
C GLY A 196 5.74 -2.81 2.49
N GLY A 197 6.78 -2.07 2.89
CA GLY A 197 6.93 -0.66 2.54
C GLY A 197 6.90 -0.38 1.03
N ASP A 198 7.32 -1.33 0.18
CA ASP A 198 7.47 -1.04 -1.25
C ASP A 198 6.18 -1.18 -2.07
N SER A 199 5.19 -1.93 -1.61
CA SER A 199 3.97 -2.21 -2.39
C SER A 199 2.85 -1.20 -2.13
N CYS A 200 2.68 -0.79 -0.87
CA CYS A 200 1.69 0.17 -0.42
C CYS A 200 2.40 1.48 -0.05
N PRO A 201 2.25 2.55 -0.85
CA PRO A 201 2.95 3.81 -0.57
C PRO A 201 2.69 4.32 0.84
N VAL A 202 1.46 4.23 1.35
CA VAL A 202 1.14 4.71 2.71
C VAL A 202 2.00 4.02 3.78
N ASN A 203 2.35 2.74 3.60
CA ASN A 203 3.17 2.01 4.56
C ASN A 203 4.63 2.51 4.60
N GLN A 204 5.10 3.20 3.56
CA GLN A 204 6.44 3.81 3.58
C GLN A 204 6.58 4.82 4.72
N TYR A 205 5.52 5.57 5.07
CA TYR A 205 5.54 6.46 6.24
C TYR A 205 5.66 5.71 7.57
N TYR A 206 5.13 4.49 7.63
CA TYR A 206 5.23 3.61 8.79
C TYR A 206 6.65 3.01 8.90
N PHE A 207 7.16 2.41 7.83
CA PHE A 207 8.46 1.73 7.83
C PHE A 207 9.67 2.68 7.82
N SER A 208 9.54 3.90 7.28
CA SER A 208 10.62 4.91 7.31
C SER A 208 10.85 5.51 8.71
N GLY A 209 9.98 5.22 9.68
CA GLY A 209 10.03 5.84 11.00
C GLY A 209 9.46 7.27 11.05
N PHE A 210 8.98 7.80 9.93
CA PHE A 210 8.35 9.12 9.83
C PHE A 210 7.18 9.26 10.82
N LEU A 211 6.23 8.32 10.79
CA LEU A 211 5.05 8.37 11.66
C LEU A 211 5.42 8.21 13.13
N ALA A 212 6.42 7.40 13.44
CA ALA A 212 6.88 7.19 14.81
C ALA A 212 7.50 8.46 15.39
N LEU A 213 8.36 9.12 14.62
CA LEU A 213 8.94 10.40 15.01
C LEU A 213 7.86 11.48 15.17
N GLN A 214 6.93 11.58 14.23
CA GLN A 214 5.81 12.51 14.29
C GLN A 214 4.99 12.30 15.57
N ALA A 215 4.61 11.05 15.87
CA ALA A 215 3.86 10.70 17.05
C ALA A 215 4.62 11.06 18.35
N LEU A 216 5.93 10.82 18.40
CA LEU A 216 6.77 11.20 19.56
C LEU A 216 6.80 12.71 19.77
N LEU A 217 6.99 13.50 18.71
CA LEU A 217 7.01 14.97 18.79
C LEU A 217 5.64 15.50 19.25
N ASP A 218 4.57 15.08 18.59
CA ASP A 218 3.21 15.54 18.87
C ASP A 218 2.76 15.15 20.29
N TYR A 219 2.99 13.89 20.69
CA TYR A 219 2.63 13.42 22.01
C TYR A 219 3.42 14.13 23.11
N THR A 220 4.71 14.43 22.86
CA THR A 220 5.53 15.22 23.79
C THR A 220 4.93 16.60 23.98
N LYS A 221 4.53 17.29 22.89
CA LYS A 221 3.88 18.61 22.98
C LYS A 221 2.55 18.56 23.72
N ILE A 222 1.73 17.54 23.47
CA ILE A 222 0.44 17.37 24.16
C ILE A 222 0.62 17.21 25.68
N ARG A 223 1.69 16.53 26.10
CA ARG A 223 2.03 16.35 27.52
C ARG A 223 2.60 17.59 28.20
N LEU A 224 3.05 18.59 27.46
CA LEU A 224 3.59 19.80 28.08
C LEU A 224 2.49 20.55 28.84
N PRO A 225 2.79 21.08 30.03
CA PRO A 225 1.85 21.90 30.77
C PRO A 225 1.47 23.11 29.93
N ARG A 226 0.17 23.31 29.69
CA ARG A 226 -0.32 24.52 29.02
C ARG A 226 -0.08 25.70 29.95
N ARG A 227 0.59 26.75 29.45
CA ARG A 227 0.55 28.05 30.15
C ARG A 227 -0.92 28.49 30.21
N PRO A 228 -1.44 28.91 31.37
CA PRO A 228 -2.76 29.52 31.43
C PRO A 228 -2.76 30.73 30.50
N LYS A 229 -3.80 30.87 29.67
CA LYS A 229 -4.05 32.12 28.94
C LYS A 229 -4.36 33.16 30.01
N VAL A 230 -3.43 34.10 30.22
CA VAL A 230 -3.67 35.32 30.99
C VAL A 230 -4.43 36.31 30.11
#